data_AF-A0A937DNN7-F1
#
_entry.id   AF-A0A937DNN7-F1
#
_cell.length_a   1.000
_cell.length_b   1.000
_cell.length_c   1.000
_cell.angle_alpha   90.00
_cell.angle_beta   90.00
_cell.angle_gamma   90.00
#
_symmetry.space_group_name_H-M   'P 1'
#
loop_
_entity.id
_entity.type
_entity.pdbx_description
1 polymer ?
#
loop_
_entity_poly.entity_id
_entity_poly.type
_entity_poly.pdbx_seq_one_letter_code
_entity_poly.pdbx_strand_id
1 'polypeptide(L)'
;MKSKTLQITVIVLSVMATIAACSEASSNDKETKKEDISTIRKKEKDELIARGKYLVTVSACNDCHSPKIMTPMGPIPDTTRLMSGYPSEKGIPTLSEALAKDQSWVKMSHDVTAFAGPWGMTFGANLTPDEATGIGNWTEDVFVKTIRTGKHLGQEGGRPVMPPMPWYMVAKMTDEDLSAVYHYLMSLPAINNRVPSPIPPNEIKITKQ
;
A
#
# COMPACT_ATOMS: atom_id res chain seq x y z
N MET A 1 54.95 -45.30 -39.04
CA MET A 1 56.21 -45.64 -38.34
C MET A 1 55.99 -45.66 -36.83
N LYS A 2 57.02 -46.05 -36.05
CA LYS A 2 57.19 -45.92 -34.58
C LYS A 2 56.54 -44.64 -33.99
N SER A 3 56.14 -44.54 -32.72
CA SER A 3 55.91 -45.49 -31.61
C SER A 3 55.55 -44.66 -30.36
N LYS A 4 54.61 -45.12 -29.50
CA LYS A 4 54.74 -45.12 -28.01
C LYS A 4 53.49 -45.70 -27.34
N THR A 5 53.68 -46.65 -26.43
CA THR A 5 52.65 -47.34 -25.64
C THR A 5 53.00 -47.33 -24.14
N LEU A 6 52.00 -47.07 -23.29
CA LEU A 6 51.94 -47.42 -21.86
C LEU A 6 50.47 -47.16 -21.43
N GLN A 7 49.57 -48.12 -21.20
CA GLN A 7 49.48 -49.32 -20.32
C GLN A 7 48.92 -49.04 -18.92
N ILE A 8 48.24 -50.07 -18.33
CA ILE A 8 47.65 -50.20 -16.97
C ILE A 8 46.22 -49.60 -16.87
N THR A 9 45.07 -50.29 -16.72
CA THR A 9 44.69 -51.71 -16.39
C THR A 9 44.88 -52.07 -14.90
N VAL A 10 43.89 -52.41 -14.06
CA VAL A 10 42.84 -53.48 -14.04
C VAL A 10 41.64 -52.97 -13.17
N ILE A 11 40.33 -53.28 -13.28
CA ILE A 11 39.44 -54.31 -13.90
C ILE A 11 38.85 -55.38 -12.93
N VAL A 12 37.50 -55.34 -12.74
CA VAL A 12 36.57 -56.38 -12.19
C VAL A 12 36.45 -56.60 -10.65
N LEU A 13 35.26 -57.09 -10.30
CA LEU A 13 34.57 -57.28 -9.01
C LEU A 13 35.25 -58.21 -7.99
N SER A 14 34.87 -58.03 -6.71
CA SER A 14 34.67 -59.12 -5.73
C SER A 14 33.32 -58.93 -5.01
N VAL A 15 32.73 -59.99 -4.44
CA VAL A 15 31.27 -60.06 -4.16
C VAL A 15 30.92 -60.78 -2.84
N MET A 16 30.03 -60.14 -2.05
CA MET A 16 29.17 -60.67 -0.96
C MET A 16 29.73 -61.11 0.42
N ALA A 17 28.82 -61.01 1.40
CA ALA A 17 28.70 -61.73 2.69
C ALA A 17 29.61 -61.32 3.88
N THR A 18 29.13 -61.20 5.14
CA THR A 18 27.74 -61.17 5.68
C THR A 18 27.69 -60.57 7.10
N ILE A 19 26.63 -59.79 7.38
CA ILE A 19 25.83 -59.70 8.63
C ILE A 19 26.50 -60.01 9.99
N ALA A 20 26.60 -59.00 10.87
CA ALA A 20 26.28 -59.11 12.31
C ALA A 20 26.10 -57.71 12.95
N ALA A 21 25.16 -57.58 13.90
CA ALA A 21 24.87 -56.43 14.80
C ALA A 21 23.78 -55.41 14.37
N CYS A 22 22.51 -55.81 14.42
CA CYS A 22 21.40 -54.88 14.64
C CYS A 22 21.12 -54.74 16.15
N SER A 23 21.64 -53.71 16.81
CA SER A 23 21.16 -53.31 18.16
C SER A 23 21.67 -51.94 18.60
N GLU A 24 21.14 -50.86 18.01
CA GLU A 24 20.92 -49.62 18.78
C GLU A 24 19.82 -48.77 18.14
N ALA A 25 18.57 -49.11 18.47
CA ALA A 25 17.39 -48.33 18.10
C ALA A 25 17.27 -47.10 19.01
N SER A 26 18.19 -46.14 18.87
CA SER A 26 18.01 -44.81 19.46
C SER A 26 17.12 -43.97 18.55
N SER A 27 15.88 -43.78 18.95
CA SER A 27 14.86 -43.05 18.20
C SER A 27 15.13 -41.55 18.19
N ASN A 28 15.93 -41.06 17.24
CA ASN A 28 16.03 -39.62 16.96
C ASN A 28 14.87 -39.16 16.07
N ASP A 29 13.65 -39.37 16.57
CA ASP A 29 12.39 -39.20 15.85
C ASP A 29 11.76 -37.85 16.23
N LYS A 30 11.80 -36.89 15.29
CA LYS A 30 11.08 -35.59 15.32
C LYS A 30 11.54 -34.54 16.35
N GLU A 31 12.79 -34.05 16.28
CA GLU A 31 13.13 -32.71 16.80
C GLU A 31 13.35 -31.64 15.70
N THR A 32 12.85 -31.87 14.48
CA THR A 32 12.55 -30.77 13.55
C THR A 32 11.34 -30.00 14.09
N LYS A 33 11.61 -29.10 15.03
CA LYS A 33 10.64 -28.30 15.76
C LYS A 33 9.70 -27.59 14.79
N LYS A 34 8.40 -27.93 14.83
CA LYS A 34 7.36 -27.15 14.14
C LYS A 34 7.42 -25.72 14.70
N GLU A 35 7.80 -24.75 13.89
CA GLU A 35 7.26 -23.41 14.08
C GLU A 35 5.73 -23.52 13.96
N ASP A 36 5.00 -22.93 14.90
CA ASP A 36 3.54 -22.99 14.87
C ASP A 36 3.05 -22.26 13.61
N ILE A 37 2.15 -22.90 12.87
CA ILE A 37 1.52 -22.35 11.67
C ILE A 37 0.75 -21.05 12.02
N SER A 38 0.35 -20.82 13.28
CA SER A 38 -0.13 -19.51 13.73
C SER A 38 0.97 -18.43 13.73
N THR A 39 2.19 -18.80 14.17
CA THR A 39 3.36 -17.90 14.23
C THR A 39 3.91 -17.60 12.84
N ILE A 40 3.98 -18.60 11.95
CA ILE A 40 4.38 -18.42 10.55
C ILE A 40 3.44 -17.43 9.85
N ARG A 41 2.12 -17.69 9.87
CA ARG A 41 1.12 -16.80 9.25
C ARG A 41 1.06 -15.41 9.87
N LYS A 42 1.35 -15.28 11.17
CA LYS A 42 1.50 -13.97 11.80
C LYS A 42 2.71 -13.23 11.22
N LYS A 43 3.88 -13.88 11.16
CA LYS A 43 5.10 -13.30 10.60
C LYS A 43 4.91 -12.87 9.14
N GLU A 44 4.32 -13.73 8.31
CA GLU A 44 3.99 -13.41 6.91
C GLU A 44 3.09 -12.17 6.81
N LYS A 45 2.07 -12.06 7.66
CA LYS A 45 1.20 -10.88 7.73
C LYS A 45 1.92 -9.62 8.23
N ASP A 46 2.77 -9.75 9.25
CA ASP A 46 3.53 -8.63 9.81
C ASP A 46 4.57 -8.10 8.77
N GLU A 47 5.19 -8.99 7.99
CA GLU A 47 6.07 -8.66 6.86
C GLU A 47 5.31 -8.00 5.70
N LEU A 48 4.10 -8.48 5.37
CA LEU A 48 3.22 -7.89 4.36
C LEU A 48 2.78 -6.46 4.75
N ILE A 49 2.42 -6.25 6.02
CA ILE A 49 2.10 -4.92 6.58
C ILE A 49 3.33 -4.00 6.56
N ALA A 50 4.52 -4.52 6.85
CA ALA A 50 5.76 -3.76 6.76
C ALA A 50 6.09 -3.34 5.32
N ARG A 51 5.89 -4.22 4.34
CA ARG A 51 5.99 -3.89 2.90
C ARG A 51 5.00 -2.81 2.51
N GLY A 52 3.75 -2.91 2.96
CA GLY A 52 2.71 -1.91 2.74
C GLY A 52 3.07 -0.54 3.30
N LYS A 53 3.58 -0.50 4.54
CA LYS A 53 4.07 0.72 5.19
C LYS A 53 5.18 1.39 4.38
N TYR A 54 6.14 0.60 3.90
CA TYR A 54 7.21 1.09 3.03
C TYR A 54 6.64 1.70 1.75
N LEU A 55 5.81 0.96 1.01
CA LEU A 55 5.19 1.41 -0.25
C LEU A 55 4.40 2.71 -0.08
N VAL A 56 3.54 2.78 0.94
CA VAL A 56 2.76 3.97 1.30
C VAL A 56 3.65 5.18 1.61
N THR A 57 4.80 4.95 2.25
CA THR A 57 5.74 6.01 2.61
C THR A 57 6.49 6.53 1.38
N VAL A 58 7.08 5.64 0.57
CA VAL A 58 7.87 6.06 -0.60
C VAL A 58 7.01 6.52 -1.78
N SER A 59 5.73 6.13 -1.83
CA SER A 59 4.75 6.61 -2.82
C SER A 59 4.00 7.88 -2.36
N ALA A 60 4.47 8.53 -1.29
CA ALA A 60 3.97 9.80 -0.77
C ALA A 60 2.46 9.85 -0.46
N CYS A 61 1.81 8.71 -0.15
CA CYS A 61 0.35 8.69 0.06
C CYS A 61 -0.08 9.58 1.24
N ASN A 62 0.79 9.72 2.25
CA ASN A 62 0.60 10.62 3.39
C ASN A 62 0.48 12.10 2.99
N ASP A 63 1.01 12.51 1.84
CA ASP A 63 1.07 13.92 1.47
C ASP A 63 -0.32 14.44 1.10
N CYS A 64 -1.15 13.61 0.45
CA CYS A 64 -2.53 13.92 0.11
C CYS A 64 -3.57 13.38 1.11
N HIS A 65 -3.28 12.27 1.81
CA HIS A 65 -4.26 11.55 2.64
C HIS A 65 -4.05 11.69 4.16
N SER A 66 -2.96 12.28 4.65
CA SER A 66 -2.78 12.57 6.07
C SER A 66 -2.84 14.09 6.31
N PRO A 67 -3.58 14.59 7.32
CA PRO A 67 -3.49 15.98 7.76
C PRO A 67 -2.05 16.37 8.12
N LYS A 68 -1.74 17.67 8.12
CA LYS A 68 -0.39 18.17 8.43
C LYS A 68 -0.37 19.06 9.67
N ILE A 69 0.67 18.88 10.48
CA ILE A 69 1.08 19.81 11.53
C ILE A 69 2.08 20.79 10.91
N MET A 70 1.86 22.08 11.11
CA MET A 70 2.76 23.13 10.61
C MET A 70 3.93 23.33 11.58
N THR A 71 5.15 23.26 11.04
CA THR A 71 6.39 23.49 11.81
C THR A 71 7.26 24.54 11.12
N PRO A 72 8.27 25.12 11.80
CA PRO A 72 9.26 26.00 11.18
C PRO A 72 10.08 25.35 10.05
N MET A 73 10.09 24.01 9.96
CA MET A 73 10.74 23.24 8.89
C MET A 73 9.76 22.82 7.78
N GLY A 74 8.51 23.30 7.82
CA GLY A 74 7.45 22.95 6.88
C GLY A 74 6.36 22.03 7.47
N PRO A 75 5.38 21.60 6.65
CA PRO A 75 4.32 20.69 7.07
C PRO A 75 4.84 19.26 7.25
N ILE A 76 4.51 18.62 8.38
CA ILE A 76 4.77 17.19 8.64
C ILE A 76 3.45 16.42 8.81
N PRO A 77 3.35 15.14 8.43
CA PRO A 77 2.16 14.32 8.70
C PRO A 77 1.76 14.30 10.18
N ASP A 78 0.49 14.55 10.45
CA ASP A 78 -0.11 14.34 11.76
C ASP A 78 -0.15 12.84 12.06
N THR A 79 0.77 12.38 12.90
CA THR A 79 0.88 10.97 13.30
C THR A 79 -0.35 10.45 14.06
N THR A 80 -1.19 11.33 14.61
CA THR A 80 -2.45 10.96 15.27
C THR A 80 -3.62 10.80 14.29
N ARG A 81 -3.47 11.29 13.05
CA ARG A 81 -4.51 11.30 12.00
C ARG A 81 -4.04 10.74 10.65
N LEU A 82 -3.04 9.85 10.66
CA LEU A 82 -2.53 9.23 9.43
C LEU A 82 -3.65 8.61 8.61
N MET A 83 -3.67 8.92 7.32
CA MET A 83 -4.66 8.45 6.35
C MET A 83 -6.12 8.85 6.59
N SER A 84 -6.43 9.74 7.54
CA SER A 84 -7.82 10.17 7.77
C SER A 84 -8.41 11.03 6.63
N GLY A 85 -7.61 11.46 5.66
CA GLY A 85 -8.01 12.36 4.57
C GLY A 85 -8.09 13.83 4.98
N TYR A 86 -8.81 14.63 4.19
CA TYR A 86 -9.08 16.04 4.48
C TYR A 86 -9.83 16.21 5.80
N PRO A 87 -9.37 17.04 6.75
CA PRO A 87 -10.04 17.23 8.04
C PRO A 87 -11.42 17.89 7.88
N SER A 88 -12.49 17.09 7.96
CA SER A 88 -13.85 17.57 7.67
C SER A 88 -14.34 18.67 8.61
N GLU A 89 -13.77 18.75 9.82
CA GLU A 89 -14.07 19.79 10.80
C GLU A 89 -13.55 21.19 10.40
N LYS A 90 -12.69 21.31 9.39
CA LYS A 90 -12.25 22.59 8.81
C LYS A 90 -13.25 23.22 7.84
N GLY A 91 -14.36 22.53 7.54
CA GLY A 91 -15.37 22.98 6.58
C GLY A 91 -14.95 22.80 5.12
N ILE A 92 -15.36 23.71 4.24
CA ILE A 92 -14.96 23.72 2.83
C ILE A 92 -14.08 24.95 2.58
N PRO A 93 -12.84 24.80 2.06
CA PRO A 93 -11.98 25.93 1.74
C PRO A 93 -12.60 26.88 0.71
N THR A 94 -12.45 28.19 0.93
CA THR A 94 -12.80 29.21 -0.06
C THR A 94 -11.58 29.60 -0.89
N LEU A 95 -11.73 29.72 -2.21
CA LEU A 95 -10.70 30.32 -3.05
C LEU A 95 -10.90 31.84 -3.09
N SER A 96 -9.82 32.61 -2.99
CA SER A 96 -9.88 34.05 -3.28
C SER A 96 -9.98 34.30 -4.79
N GLU A 97 -10.55 35.45 -5.19
CA GLU A 97 -10.67 35.81 -6.61
C GLU A 97 -9.30 35.87 -7.32
N ALA A 98 -8.24 36.27 -6.61
CA ALA A 98 -6.87 36.23 -7.11
C ALA A 98 -6.37 34.78 -7.36
N LEU A 99 -6.56 33.88 -6.38
CA LEU A 99 -6.17 32.47 -6.49
C LEU A 99 -7.02 31.70 -7.52
N ALA A 100 -8.25 32.14 -7.79
CA ALA A 100 -9.11 31.59 -8.84
C ALA A 100 -8.66 32.01 -10.25
N LYS A 101 -8.13 33.24 -10.40
CA LYS A 101 -7.62 33.79 -11.67
C LYS A 101 -6.19 33.37 -12.00
N ASP A 102 -5.42 32.96 -11.00
CA ASP A 102 -4.08 32.40 -11.18
C ASP A 102 -4.07 31.23 -12.18
N GLN A 103 -3.00 31.11 -12.97
CA GLN A 103 -2.88 30.15 -14.06
C GLN A 103 -2.20 28.82 -13.64
N SER A 104 -1.85 28.63 -12.36
CA SER A 104 -1.29 27.36 -11.88
C SER A 104 -2.28 26.21 -12.08
N TRP A 105 -1.79 25.05 -12.53
CA TRP A 105 -2.61 23.87 -12.81
C TRP A 105 -3.34 23.31 -11.58
N VAL A 106 -2.69 23.33 -10.40
CA VAL A 106 -3.25 22.89 -9.13
C VAL A 106 -3.09 23.99 -8.08
N LYS A 107 -4.17 24.30 -7.36
CA LYS A 107 -4.18 25.09 -6.12
C LYS A 107 -4.36 24.12 -4.96
N MET A 108 -3.71 24.36 -3.83
CA MET A 108 -3.65 23.40 -2.71
C MET A 108 -3.97 24.09 -1.37
N SER A 109 -4.61 23.38 -0.44
CA SER A 109 -4.64 23.80 0.97
C SER A 109 -3.23 23.72 1.57
N HIS A 110 -2.98 24.48 2.64
CA HIS A 110 -1.67 24.46 3.31
C HIS A 110 -1.28 23.05 3.81
N ASP A 111 -2.24 22.26 4.27
CA ASP A 111 -2.03 20.86 4.67
C ASP A 111 -1.99 19.85 3.50
N VAL A 112 -2.11 20.32 2.26
CA VAL A 112 -2.05 19.49 1.04
C VAL A 112 -3.13 18.39 1.01
N THR A 113 -4.25 18.58 1.71
CA THR A 113 -5.38 17.63 1.72
C THR A 113 -6.62 18.07 0.94
N ALA A 114 -6.68 19.33 0.48
CA ALA A 114 -7.66 19.81 -0.49
C ALA A 114 -6.98 20.46 -1.70
N PHE A 115 -7.59 20.30 -2.86
CA PHE A 115 -7.04 20.69 -4.16
C PHE A 115 -8.10 21.34 -5.03
N ALA A 116 -7.73 22.35 -5.82
CA ALA A 116 -8.62 22.93 -6.83
C ALA A 116 -7.90 23.11 -8.17
N GLY A 117 -8.62 22.88 -9.25
CA GLY A 117 -8.13 23.02 -10.63
C GLY A 117 -9.28 22.97 -11.63
N PRO A 118 -9.00 22.80 -12.94
CA PRO A 118 -10.04 22.81 -13.98
C PRO A 118 -11.12 21.71 -13.86
N TRP A 119 -10.88 20.68 -13.04
CA TRP A 119 -11.83 19.60 -12.72
C TRP A 119 -12.79 19.93 -11.56
N GLY A 120 -12.60 21.05 -10.87
CA GLY A 120 -13.34 21.41 -9.66
C GLY A 120 -12.44 21.45 -8.42
N MET A 121 -13.04 21.28 -7.25
CA MET A 121 -12.35 21.14 -5.96
C MET A 121 -12.52 19.73 -5.40
N THR A 122 -11.42 19.15 -4.92
CA THR A 122 -11.28 17.74 -4.54
C THR A 122 -10.53 17.61 -3.22
N PHE A 123 -10.75 16.48 -2.54
CA PHE A 123 -10.30 16.27 -1.16
C PHE A 123 -9.62 14.90 -1.04
N GLY A 124 -8.54 14.81 -0.25
CA GLY A 124 -7.91 13.54 0.11
C GLY A 124 -8.90 12.66 0.86
N ALA A 125 -9.17 11.46 0.35
CA ALA A 125 -10.11 10.53 0.97
C ALA A 125 -9.57 9.94 2.28
N ASN A 126 -10.48 9.58 3.19
CA ASN A 126 -10.14 8.77 4.36
C ASN A 126 -9.85 7.33 3.90
N LEU A 127 -8.64 6.84 4.19
CA LEU A 127 -8.16 5.48 3.88
C LEU A 127 -7.90 4.66 5.16
N THR A 128 -8.37 5.10 6.33
CA THR A 128 -8.36 4.29 7.56
C THR A 128 -9.46 3.22 7.51
N PRO A 129 -9.38 2.15 8.32
CA PRO A 129 -10.41 1.09 8.36
C PRO A 129 -11.70 1.52 9.10
N ASP A 130 -12.00 2.82 9.18
CA ASP A 130 -13.32 3.28 9.65
C ASP A 130 -14.40 2.85 8.64
N GLU A 131 -15.39 2.10 9.13
CA GLU A 131 -16.47 1.51 8.33
C GLU A 131 -17.43 2.53 7.72
N ALA A 132 -17.64 3.67 8.38
CA ALA A 132 -18.70 4.63 8.03
C ALA A 132 -18.22 5.78 7.14
N THR A 133 -16.92 6.06 7.14
CA THR A 133 -16.28 7.23 6.50
C THR A 133 -14.97 6.92 5.78
N GLY A 134 -14.29 5.83 6.15
CA GLY A 134 -13.05 5.36 5.52
C GLY A 134 -13.27 4.20 4.54
N ILE A 135 -12.35 3.25 4.53
CA ILE A 135 -12.39 2.06 3.66
C ILE A 135 -12.69 0.76 4.44
N GLY A 136 -13.14 0.83 5.70
CA GLY A 136 -13.35 -0.35 6.55
C GLY A 136 -14.28 -1.42 5.96
N ASN A 137 -15.26 -1.00 5.15
CA ASN A 137 -16.22 -1.87 4.45
C ASN A 137 -15.78 -2.30 3.03
N TRP A 138 -14.56 -2.00 2.60
CA TRP A 138 -14.05 -2.39 1.29
C TRP A 138 -13.33 -3.74 1.38
N THR A 139 -13.55 -4.64 0.42
CA THR A 139 -12.66 -5.80 0.26
C THR A 139 -11.36 -5.39 -0.43
N GLU A 140 -10.35 -6.24 -0.31
CA GLU A 140 -9.09 -6.11 -1.04
C GLU A 140 -9.31 -5.99 -2.56
N ASP A 141 -10.14 -6.87 -3.13
CA ASP A 141 -10.54 -6.81 -4.55
C ASP A 141 -11.13 -5.44 -4.94
N VAL A 142 -11.98 -4.86 -4.08
CA VAL A 142 -12.60 -3.55 -4.31
C VAL A 142 -11.56 -2.43 -4.23
N PHE A 143 -10.59 -2.51 -3.33
CA PHE A 143 -9.45 -1.59 -3.26
C PHE A 143 -8.56 -1.71 -4.51
N VAL A 144 -8.07 -2.92 -4.81
CA VAL A 144 -7.21 -3.22 -5.97
C VAL A 144 -7.90 -2.78 -7.26
N LYS A 145 -9.16 -3.16 -7.48
CA LYS A 145 -9.94 -2.77 -8.67
C LYS A 145 -10.16 -1.26 -8.73
N THR A 146 -10.38 -0.57 -7.60
CA THR A 146 -10.49 0.90 -7.56
C THR A 146 -9.20 1.56 -8.05
N ILE A 147 -8.04 1.11 -7.56
CA ILE A 147 -6.74 1.64 -7.98
C ILE A 147 -6.44 1.30 -9.44
N ARG A 148 -6.58 0.03 -9.85
CA ARG A 148 -6.31 -0.46 -11.22
C ARG A 148 -7.13 0.25 -12.30
N THR A 149 -8.39 0.60 -12.00
CA THR A 149 -9.33 1.20 -12.97
C THR A 149 -9.47 2.72 -12.87
N GLY A 150 -9.05 3.33 -11.76
CA GLY A 150 -9.34 4.73 -11.48
C GLY A 150 -10.84 5.01 -11.27
N LYS A 151 -11.62 4.01 -10.86
CA LYS A 151 -13.07 4.08 -10.63
C LYS A 151 -13.41 3.77 -9.19
N HIS A 152 -14.23 4.60 -8.56
CA HIS A 152 -14.67 4.38 -7.18
C HIS A 152 -15.36 3.01 -7.03
N LEU A 153 -14.96 2.24 -6.01
CA LEU A 153 -15.39 0.86 -5.76
C LEU A 153 -15.11 -0.11 -6.93
N GLY A 154 -14.24 0.25 -7.88
CA GLY A 154 -13.99 -0.51 -9.10
C GLY A 154 -15.24 -0.71 -9.97
N GLN A 155 -16.25 0.14 -9.83
CA GLN A 155 -17.54 -0.01 -10.52
C GLN A 155 -17.47 0.53 -11.96
N GLU A 156 -18.02 -0.23 -12.90
CA GLU A 156 -18.26 0.25 -14.26
C GLU A 156 -19.33 1.35 -14.24
N GLY A 157 -19.16 2.38 -15.06
CA GLY A 157 -19.94 3.63 -14.96
C GLY A 157 -19.64 4.47 -13.70
N GLY A 158 -18.92 3.94 -12.71
CA GLY A 158 -18.60 4.62 -11.46
C GLY A 158 -17.86 5.95 -11.64
N ARG A 159 -18.00 6.83 -10.65
CA ARG A 159 -17.28 8.12 -10.63
C ARG A 159 -15.77 7.87 -10.64
N PRO A 160 -14.98 8.74 -11.31
CA PRO A 160 -13.53 8.61 -11.30
C PRO A 160 -12.95 8.81 -9.90
N VAL A 161 -11.78 8.22 -9.68
CA VAL A 161 -10.80 8.69 -8.68
C VAL A 161 -10.32 10.06 -9.16
N MET A 162 -10.55 11.08 -8.34
CA MET A 162 -10.43 12.48 -8.77
C MET A 162 -8.97 12.97 -8.77
N PRO A 163 -8.60 13.94 -9.63
CA PRO A 163 -7.30 14.59 -9.56
C PRO A 163 -7.11 15.33 -8.23
N PRO A 164 -5.86 15.53 -7.77
CA PRO A 164 -4.61 15.15 -8.43
C PRO A 164 -4.12 13.72 -8.12
N MET A 165 -4.95 12.85 -7.53
CA MET A 165 -4.50 11.52 -7.08
C MET A 165 -3.91 10.70 -8.26
N PRO A 166 -2.63 10.28 -8.20
CA PRO A 166 -1.91 9.69 -9.33
C PRO A 166 -2.22 8.19 -9.50
N TRP A 167 -3.51 7.83 -9.49
CA TRP A 167 -3.98 6.44 -9.48
C TRP A 167 -3.39 5.60 -10.63
N TYR A 168 -3.16 6.21 -11.80
CA TYR A 168 -2.58 5.57 -12.98
C TYR A 168 -1.10 5.17 -12.81
N MET A 169 -0.38 5.77 -11.85
CA MET A 169 0.96 5.35 -11.42
C MET A 169 0.87 4.23 -10.38
N VAL A 170 0.01 4.39 -9.37
CA VAL A 170 -0.20 3.37 -8.32
C VAL A 170 -0.72 2.06 -8.93
N ALA A 171 -1.54 2.14 -10.00
CA ALA A 171 -1.98 1.04 -10.85
C ALA A 171 -0.85 0.31 -11.61
N LYS A 172 0.43 0.67 -11.42
CA LYS A 172 1.62 -0.04 -11.93
C LYS A 172 2.38 -0.82 -10.85
N MET A 173 2.01 -0.73 -9.57
CA MET A 173 2.47 -1.67 -8.54
C MET A 173 2.05 -3.10 -8.90
N THR A 174 2.75 -4.12 -8.42
CA THR A 174 2.29 -5.52 -8.58
C THR A 174 1.02 -5.77 -7.76
N ASP A 175 0.36 -6.92 -7.91
CA ASP A 175 -0.83 -7.22 -7.10
C ASP A 175 -0.44 -7.50 -5.64
N GLU A 176 0.75 -8.07 -5.38
CA GLU A 176 1.33 -8.24 -4.05
C GLU A 176 1.66 -6.89 -3.39
N ASP A 177 2.15 -5.91 -4.15
CA ASP A 177 2.40 -4.56 -3.64
C ASP A 177 1.09 -3.82 -3.31
N LEU A 178 0.03 -3.97 -4.12
CA LEU A 178 -1.29 -3.41 -3.78
C LEU A 178 -1.93 -4.12 -2.57
N SER A 179 -1.78 -5.44 -2.47
CA SER A 179 -2.19 -6.25 -1.31
C SER A 179 -1.50 -5.75 -0.03
N ALA A 180 -0.18 -5.55 -0.10
CA ALA A 180 0.60 -5.01 0.99
C ALA A 180 0.10 -3.61 1.41
N VAL A 181 -0.13 -2.70 0.45
CA VAL A 181 -0.69 -1.37 0.73
C VAL A 181 -2.07 -1.46 1.40
N TYR A 182 -2.97 -2.29 0.89
CA TYR A 182 -4.28 -2.52 1.50
C TYR A 182 -4.17 -3.05 2.93
N HIS A 183 -3.39 -4.10 3.16
CA HIS A 183 -3.21 -4.67 4.50
C HIS A 183 -2.54 -3.72 5.49
N TYR A 184 -1.64 -2.85 5.03
CA TYR A 184 -1.11 -1.77 5.88
C TYR A 184 -2.19 -0.75 6.23
N LEU A 185 -2.98 -0.26 5.26
CA LEU A 185 -4.07 0.68 5.53
C LEU A 185 -5.08 0.09 6.52
N MET A 186 -5.46 -1.17 6.35
CA MET A 186 -6.35 -1.91 7.25
C MET A 186 -5.72 -2.30 8.61
N SER A 187 -4.42 -2.00 8.82
CA SER A 187 -3.74 -2.13 10.13
C SER A 187 -3.69 -0.83 10.93
N LEU A 188 -4.09 0.30 10.34
CA LEU A 188 -4.13 1.60 11.01
C LEU A 188 -5.29 1.69 12.02
N PRO A 189 -5.21 2.60 13.01
CA PRO A 189 -6.39 2.99 13.78
C PRO A 189 -7.51 3.47 12.86
N ALA A 190 -8.74 3.01 13.10
CA ALA A 190 -9.93 3.55 12.44
C ALA A 190 -10.16 4.99 12.93
N ILE A 191 -10.33 5.95 12.01
CA ILE A 191 -10.58 7.35 12.33
C ILE A 191 -11.84 7.82 11.62
N ASN A 192 -12.86 8.18 12.39
CA ASN A 192 -14.10 8.69 11.84
C ASN A 192 -13.90 10.12 11.32
N ASN A 193 -13.93 10.29 10.00
CA ASN A 193 -13.78 11.59 9.34
C ASN A 193 -14.49 11.57 7.97
N ARG A 194 -15.68 12.17 7.90
CA ARG A 194 -16.47 12.22 6.65
C ARG A 194 -15.97 13.35 5.74
N VAL A 195 -14.93 13.05 4.99
CA VAL A 195 -14.36 13.91 3.93
C VAL A 195 -15.48 14.44 3.00
N PRO A 196 -15.50 15.75 2.66
CA PRO A 196 -16.50 16.30 1.74
C PRO A 196 -16.46 15.67 0.34
N SER A 197 -17.61 15.62 -0.33
CA SER A 197 -17.66 15.23 -1.75
C SER A 197 -16.93 16.24 -2.65
N PRO A 198 -16.38 15.80 -3.79
CA PRO A 198 -15.85 16.72 -4.82
C PRO A 198 -16.90 17.73 -5.27
N ILE A 199 -16.48 18.98 -5.48
CA ILE A 199 -17.32 20.11 -5.88
C ILE A 199 -16.96 20.47 -7.33
N PRO A 200 -17.92 20.51 -8.27
CA PRO A 200 -17.63 20.79 -9.68
C PRO A 200 -17.23 22.27 -9.89
N PRO A 201 -16.56 22.61 -11.02
CA PRO A 201 -16.02 23.96 -11.25
C PRO A 201 -17.02 25.12 -11.09
N ASN A 202 -18.28 24.89 -11.46
CA ASN A 202 -19.37 25.85 -11.41
C ASN A 202 -19.94 26.11 -10.00
N GLU A 203 -19.53 25.34 -8.99
CA GLU A 203 -20.03 25.41 -7.60
C GLU A 203 -18.97 25.85 -6.57
N ILE A 204 -17.73 26.08 -7.01
CA ILE A 204 -16.67 26.56 -6.10
C ILE A 204 -16.99 27.98 -5.64
N LYS A 205 -17.07 28.17 -4.31
CA LYS A 205 -17.28 29.48 -3.69
C LYS A 205 -16.01 30.33 -3.81
N ILE A 206 -16.03 31.29 -4.74
CA ILE A 206 -15.00 32.31 -4.88
C ILE A 206 -15.32 33.48 -3.96
N THR A 207 -14.37 33.85 -3.09
CA THR A 207 -14.48 35.01 -2.21
C THR A 207 -13.76 36.22 -2.81
N LYS A 208 -14.45 37.36 -2.82
CA LYS A 208 -13.82 38.66 -2.99
C LYS A 208 -13.16 39.05 -1.66
N GLN A 209 -11.84 39.12 -1.66
CA GLN A 209 -11.05 39.74 -0.60
C GLN A 209 -10.86 41.22 -0.92
#